data_AF-A0A6J7DCW7-F1
#
_entry.id   AF-A0A6J7DCW7-F1
#
_cell.length_a   1.000
_cell.length_b   1.000
_cell.length_c   1.000
_cell.angle_alpha   90.00
_cell.angle_beta   90.00
_cell.angle_gamma   90.00
#
_symmetry.space_group_name_H-M   'P 1'
#
loop_
_entity.id
_entity.type
_entity.pdbx_description
1 polymer ?
#
loop_
_entity_poly.entity_id
_entity_poly.type
_entity_poly.pdbx_seq_one_letter_code
_entity_poly.pdbx_strand_id
1 'polypeptide(L)'
;MFLLFLIGRELEPQLGSGRFAALYGAALLAGAAGALLFEPNAVTVGASGAIFGIMGAAVAILWRRGVNPFQTDIGMLIVFNLVLGFVIPNVSIGGHLGGLAGGVFAGLGIAVAQERRAAWIGWLSCLVVAVVSVVGAELLVRSGTGGLGV
;
A
#
# COMPACT_ATOMS: atom_id res chain seq x y z
N MET A 1 -6.24 9.96 9.23
CA MET A 1 -4.97 10.54 9.72
C MET A 1 -4.56 9.98 11.08
N PHE A 2 -5.46 9.85 12.06
CA PHE A 2 -5.14 9.23 13.36
C PHE A 2 -4.51 7.82 13.24
N LEU A 3 -5.08 6.94 12.42
CA LEU A 3 -4.53 5.60 12.21
C LEU A 3 -3.12 5.61 11.60
N LEU A 4 -2.88 6.51 10.64
CA LEU A 4 -1.55 6.71 10.04
C LEU A 4 -0.54 7.17 11.10
N PHE A 5 -0.94 8.04 12.02
CA PHE A 5 -0.10 8.49 13.11
C PHE A 5 0.24 7.34 14.07
N LEU A 6 -0.73 6.52 14.45
CA LEU A 6 -0.50 5.37 15.34
C LEU A 6 0.47 4.36 14.72
N ILE A 7 0.19 3.92 13.48
CA ILE A 7 1.03 2.92 12.82
C ILE A 7 2.38 3.51 12.40
N GLY A 8 2.38 4.78 11.97
CA GLY A 8 3.58 5.50 11.58
C GLY A 8 4.58 5.66 12.72
N ARG A 9 4.12 5.94 13.94
CA ARG A 9 5.00 6.01 15.13
C ARG A 9 5.75 4.70 15.40
N GLU A 10 5.16 3.58 15.05
CA GLU A 10 5.80 2.26 15.21
C GLU A 10 6.69 1.90 14.01
N LEU A 11 6.24 2.14 12.77
CA LEU A 11 6.99 1.75 11.57
C LEU A 11 8.11 2.72 11.21
N GLU A 12 7.91 4.04 11.32
CA GLU A 12 8.86 5.03 10.82
C GLU A 12 10.25 4.89 11.47
N PRO A 13 10.40 4.71 12.79
CA PRO A 13 11.72 4.53 13.41
C PRO A 13 12.43 3.26 12.94
N GLN A 14 11.69 2.21 12.57
CA GLN A 14 12.24 0.94 12.10
C GLN A 14 12.71 1.00 10.64
N LEU A 15 12.11 1.86 9.83
CA LEU A 15 12.39 1.99 8.40
C LEU A 15 13.33 3.17 8.09
N GLY A 16 13.28 4.20 8.94
CA GLY A 16 13.78 5.56 8.66
C GLY A 16 12.81 6.35 7.79
N SER A 17 12.71 7.67 8.04
CA SER A 17 11.73 8.57 7.41
C SER A 17 11.73 8.51 5.88
N GLY A 18 12.91 8.40 5.24
CA GLY A 18 13.00 8.31 3.77
C GLY A 18 12.31 7.07 3.20
N ARG A 19 12.52 5.90 3.80
CA ARG A 19 11.90 4.65 3.33
C ARG A 19 10.42 4.59 3.69
N PHE A 20 10.05 5.16 4.84
CA PHE A 20 8.64 5.30 5.20
C PHE A 20 7.88 6.20 4.21
N ALA A 21 8.47 7.33 3.81
CA ALA A 21 7.90 8.21 2.80
C ALA A 21 7.82 7.51 1.42
N ALA A 22 8.84 6.75 1.02
CA ALA A 22 8.83 5.98 -0.22
C ALA A 22 7.74 4.90 -0.22
N LEU A 23 7.59 4.18 0.90
CA LEU A 23 6.53 3.20 1.09
C LEU A 23 5.15 3.86 1.00
N TYR A 24 4.95 4.98 1.68
CA TYR A 24 3.70 5.74 1.63
C TYR A 24 3.37 6.18 0.19
N GLY A 25 4.36 6.72 -0.53
CA GLY A 25 4.20 7.15 -1.92
C GLY A 25 3.87 5.99 -2.87
N ALA A 26 4.58 4.87 -2.74
CA ALA A 26 4.32 3.67 -3.54
C ALA A 26 2.92 3.09 -3.27
N ALA A 27 2.52 3.03 -1.99
CA ALA A 27 1.18 2.60 -1.58
C ALA A 27 0.09 3.54 -2.09
N LEU A 28 0.33 4.86 -2.09
CA LEU A 28 -0.60 5.85 -2.63
C LEU A 28 -0.82 5.64 -4.13
N LEU A 29 0.25 5.43 -4.90
CA LEU A 29 0.17 5.16 -6.34
C LEU A 29 -0.51 3.83 -6.63
N ALA A 30 -0.21 2.79 -5.87
CA ALA A 30 -0.88 1.49 -6.00
C ALA A 30 -2.37 1.57 -5.67
N GLY A 31 -2.73 2.38 -4.67
CA GLY A 31 -4.13 2.70 -4.37
C GLY A 31 -4.81 3.42 -5.54
N ALA A 32 -4.19 4.47 -6.08
CA ALA A 32 -4.75 5.19 -7.23
C ALA A 32 -4.94 4.28 -8.45
N ALA A 33 -3.97 3.41 -8.75
CA ALA A 33 -4.07 2.43 -9.83
C ALA A 33 -5.21 1.41 -9.58
N GLY A 34 -5.35 0.93 -8.34
CA GLY A 34 -6.45 0.05 -7.96
C GLY A 34 -7.83 0.72 -8.06
N ALA A 35 -7.94 2.00 -7.68
CA ALA A 35 -9.18 2.75 -7.84
C ALA A 35 -9.57 2.87 -9.33
N LEU A 36 -8.62 3.22 -10.20
CA LEU A 36 -8.85 3.30 -11.65
C LEU A 36 -9.26 1.95 -12.25
N LEU A 37 -8.69 0.84 -11.76
CA LEU A 37 -9.00 -0.50 -12.25
C LEU A 37 -10.46 -0.91 -12.00
N PHE A 38 -11.02 -0.56 -10.85
CA PHE A 38 -12.37 -0.96 -10.46
C PHE A 38 -13.43 0.08 -10.81
N GLU A 39 -13.09 1.36 -10.71
CA GLU A 39 -14.02 2.48 -10.80
C GLU A 39 -13.45 3.59 -11.71
N PRO A 40 -13.17 3.32 -13.00
CA PRO A 40 -12.39 4.20 -13.88
C PRO A 40 -13.00 5.59 -14.10
N ASN A 41 -14.32 5.72 -13.94
CA ASN A 41 -15.06 6.98 -14.13
C ASN A 41 -15.40 7.68 -12.81
N ALA A 42 -15.07 7.08 -11.66
CA ALA A 42 -15.36 7.66 -10.37
C ALA A 42 -14.24 8.61 -9.94
N VAL A 43 -14.62 9.81 -9.49
CA VAL A 43 -13.68 10.72 -8.86
C VAL A 43 -13.40 10.20 -7.45
N THR A 44 -12.22 9.61 -7.26
CA THR A 44 -11.76 9.14 -5.96
C THR A 44 -10.67 10.08 -5.43
N VAL A 45 -10.77 10.45 -4.16
CA VAL A 45 -9.78 11.28 -3.47
C VAL A 45 -9.56 10.67 -2.10
N GLY A 46 -8.31 10.35 -1.76
CA GLY A 46 -8.04 9.87 -0.41
C GLY A 46 -6.64 9.35 -0.19
N ALA A 47 -6.05 9.79 0.91
CA ALA A 47 -4.83 9.20 1.47
C ALA A 47 -5.06 7.78 2.06
N SER A 48 -6.31 7.32 2.12
CA SER A 48 -6.67 6.03 2.73
C SER A 48 -6.00 4.85 2.04
N GLY A 49 -5.85 4.85 0.70
CA GLY A 49 -5.10 3.81 -0.01
C GLY A 49 -3.65 3.65 0.50
N ALA A 50 -2.97 4.76 0.78
CA ALA A 50 -1.63 4.74 1.35
C ALA A 50 -1.61 4.17 2.78
N ILE A 51 -2.63 4.47 3.59
CA ILE A 51 -2.77 3.92 4.95
C ILE A 51 -2.96 2.39 4.89
N PHE A 52 -3.78 1.90 3.96
CA PHE A 52 -3.94 0.47 3.72
C PHE A 52 -2.64 -0.18 3.27
N GLY A 53 -1.85 0.49 2.43
CA GLY A 53 -0.54 -0.03 2.07
C GLY A 53 0.46 -0.04 3.22
N ILE A 54 0.45 0.95 4.11
CA ILE A 54 1.28 0.90 5.34
C ILE A 54 0.84 -0.27 6.23
N MET A 55 -0.46 -0.51 6.38
CA MET A 55 -0.99 -1.68 7.09
C MET A 55 -0.55 -3.00 6.45
N GLY A 56 -0.63 -3.11 5.13
CA GLY A 56 -0.15 -4.29 4.39
C GLY A 56 1.35 -4.52 4.54
N ALA A 57 2.14 -3.45 4.48
CA ALA A 57 3.58 -3.53 4.69
C ALA A 57 3.93 -3.97 6.12
N ALA A 58 3.22 -3.43 7.12
CA ALA A 58 3.39 -3.82 8.52
C ALA A 58 3.14 -5.32 8.73
N VAL A 59 2.03 -5.84 8.19
CA VAL A 59 1.69 -7.27 8.22
C VAL A 59 2.77 -8.10 7.53
N ALA A 60 3.21 -7.70 6.34
CA ALA A 60 4.24 -8.41 5.59
C ALA A 60 5.59 -8.46 6.35
N ILE A 61 5.99 -7.36 6.98
CA ILE A 61 7.22 -7.26 7.77
C ILE A 61 7.13 -8.12 9.04
N LEU A 62 6.01 -8.07 9.77
CA LEU A 62 5.79 -8.92 10.95
C LEU A 62 5.86 -10.40 10.57
N TRP A 63 5.15 -10.78 9.51
CA TRP A 63 5.12 -12.15 9.04
C TRP A 63 6.50 -12.66 8.62
N ARG A 64 7.28 -11.83 7.89
CA ARG A 64 8.66 -12.17 7.51
C ARG A 64 9.61 -12.31 8.69
N ARG A 65 9.36 -11.60 9.79
CA ARG A 65 10.11 -11.74 11.05
C ARG A 65 9.66 -12.96 11.88
N GLY A 66 8.72 -13.76 11.39
CA GLY A 66 8.15 -14.89 12.14
C GLY A 66 7.18 -14.47 13.25
N VAL A 67 6.76 -13.21 13.27
CA VAL A 67 5.78 -12.69 14.23
C VAL A 67 4.39 -12.84 13.65
N ASN A 68 3.51 -13.55 14.34
CA ASN A 68 2.11 -13.67 13.94
C ASN A 68 1.37 -12.35 14.24
N PRO A 69 0.86 -11.62 13.22
CA PRO A 69 0.15 -10.35 13.45
C PRO A 69 -1.06 -10.48 14.38
N PHE A 70 -1.75 -11.64 14.36
CA PHE A 70 -2.92 -11.91 15.20
C PHE A 70 -2.57 -12.11 16.69
N GLN A 71 -1.29 -12.19 17.03
CA GLN A 71 -0.80 -12.34 18.40
C GLN A 71 -0.17 -11.04 18.94
N THR A 72 -0.30 -9.93 18.21
CA THR A 72 0.25 -8.63 18.60
C THR A 72 -0.86 -7.58 18.68
N ASP A 73 -0.79 -6.66 19.64
CA ASP A 73 -1.77 -5.59 19.77
C ASP A 73 -1.83 -4.72 18.51
N ILE A 74 -0.68 -4.37 17.95
CA ILE A 74 -0.59 -3.58 16.72
C ILE A 74 -1.13 -4.34 15.51
N GLY A 75 -0.86 -5.65 15.39
CA GLY A 75 -1.36 -6.47 14.30
C GLY A 75 -2.87 -6.69 14.39
N MET A 76 -3.41 -6.85 15.59
CA MET A 76 -4.86 -6.90 15.81
C MET A 76 -5.52 -5.56 15.47
N LEU A 77 -4.91 -4.43 15.86
CA LEU A 77 -5.38 -3.10 15.47
C LEU A 77 -5.39 -2.93 13.95
N ILE A 78 -4.35 -3.38 13.25
CA ILE A 78 -4.27 -3.36 11.78
C ILE A 78 -5.37 -4.21 11.16
N VAL A 79 -5.50 -5.47 11.56
CA VAL A 79 -6.52 -6.39 11.02
C VAL A 79 -7.92 -5.82 11.24
N PHE A 80 -8.20 -5.31 12.43
CA PHE A 80 -9.49 -4.68 12.73
C PHE A 80 -9.78 -3.46 11.83
N ASN A 81 -8.81 -2.57 11.63
CA ASN A 81 -8.97 -1.42 10.76
C ASN A 81 -9.10 -1.80 9.27
N LEU A 82 -8.44 -2.87 8.84
CA LEU A 82 -8.63 -3.43 7.50
C LEU A 82 -10.08 -3.89 7.31
N VAL A 83 -10.62 -4.68 8.25
CA VAL A 83 -12.01 -5.15 8.20
C VAL A 83 -12.98 -3.97 8.19
N LEU A 84 -12.85 -3.04 9.15
CA LEU A 84 -13.73 -1.87 9.20
C LEU A 84 -13.69 -1.04 7.92
N GLY A 85 -12.51 -0.90 7.33
CA GLY A 85 -12.31 -0.12 6.12
C GLY A 85 -13.04 -0.67 4.89
N PHE A 86 -13.35 -1.97 4.85
CA PHE A 86 -14.19 -2.58 3.81
C PHE A 86 -15.67 -2.67 4.16
N VAL A 87 -16.04 -2.48 5.44
CA VAL A 87 -17.44 -2.49 5.90
C VAL A 87 -18.09 -1.12 5.76
N ILE A 88 -17.32 -0.03 5.88
CA ILE A 88 -17.83 1.34 5.79
C ILE A 88 -18.15 1.69 4.32
N PRO A 89 -19.40 2.10 4.00
CA PRO A 89 -19.79 2.46 2.63
C PRO A 89 -19.20 3.82 2.20
N ASN A 90 -19.27 4.10 0.88
CA ASN A 90 -18.75 5.33 0.25
C ASN A 90 -17.23 5.48 0.27
N VAL A 91 -16.51 4.37 0.15
CA VAL A 91 -15.05 4.33 -0.02
C VAL A 91 -14.69 3.56 -1.29
N SER A 92 -13.58 3.93 -1.94
CA SER A 92 -13.12 3.19 -3.12
C SER A 92 -12.48 1.87 -2.69
N ILE A 93 -13.20 0.76 -2.92
CA ILE A 93 -12.73 -0.59 -2.62
C ILE A 93 -11.47 -0.89 -3.45
N GLY A 94 -11.48 -0.53 -4.74
CA GLY A 94 -10.31 -0.65 -5.60
C GLY A 94 -9.11 0.11 -5.06
N GLY A 95 -9.33 1.32 -4.55
CA GLY A 95 -8.29 2.13 -3.90
C GLY A 95 -7.66 1.48 -2.67
N HIS A 96 -8.48 0.85 -1.82
CA HIS A 96 -7.99 0.13 -0.63
C HIS A 96 -7.26 -1.15 -1.00
N LEU A 97 -7.79 -1.94 -1.93
CA LEU A 97 -7.17 -3.19 -2.38
C LEU A 97 -5.84 -2.94 -3.09
N GLY A 98 -5.78 -1.95 -3.99
CA GLY A 98 -4.56 -1.56 -4.67
C GLY A 98 -3.49 -1.08 -3.70
N GLY A 99 -3.87 -0.22 -2.74
CA GLY A 99 -2.97 0.26 -1.70
C GLY A 99 -2.44 -0.86 -0.83
N LEU A 100 -3.33 -1.74 -0.33
CA LEU A 100 -2.98 -2.91 0.47
C LEU A 100 -1.99 -3.83 -0.25
N ALA A 101 -2.29 -4.20 -1.50
CA ALA A 101 -1.45 -5.07 -2.30
C ALA A 101 -0.07 -4.44 -2.56
N GLY A 102 -0.03 -3.18 -3.01
CA GLY A 102 1.23 -2.46 -3.22
C GLY A 102 2.08 -2.35 -1.95
N GLY A 103 1.42 -2.10 -0.81
CA GLY A 103 2.04 -2.09 0.51
C GLY A 103 2.63 -3.44 0.92
N VAL A 104 1.90 -4.54 0.73
CA VAL A 104 2.41 -5.90 1.01
C VAL A 104 3.67 -6.18 0.18
N PHE A 105 3.65 -5.92 -1.12
CA PHE A 105 4.82 -6.16 -1.98
C PHE A 105 6.02 -5.28 -1.61
N ALA A 106 5.79 -3.99 -1.37
CA ALA A 106 6.85 -3.08 -0.92
C ALA A 106 7.43 -3.52 0.44
N GLY A 107 6.55 -3.88 1.39
CA GLY A 107 6.90 -4.36 2.73
C GLY A 107 7.70 -5.67 2.73
N LEU A 108 7.34 -6.63 1.86
CA LEU A 108 8.14 -7.85 1.68
C LEU A 108 9.57 -7.51 1.20
N GLY A 109 9.71 -6.59 0.25
CA GLY A 109 11.03 -6.12 -0.19
C GLY A 109 11.82 -5.41 0.91
N ILE A 110 11.16 -4.59 1.73
CA ILE A 110 11.77 -3.95 2.90
C ILE A 110 12.23 -4.99 3.93
N ALA A 111 11.42 -6.02 4.19
CA ALA A 111 11.79 -7.10 5.10
C ALA A 111 13.04 -7.85 4.59
N VAL A 112 13.09 -8.18 3.29
CA VAL A 112 14.29 -8.78 2.66
C VAL A 112 15.50 -7.84 2.75
N ALA A 113 15.30 -6.54 2.58
CA ALA A 113 16.35 -5.53 2.74
C ALA A 113 16.95 -5.55 4.15
N GLN A 114 16.11 -5.73 5.18
CA GLN A 114 16.54 -5.83 6.58
C GLN A 114 17.30 -7.14 6.84
N GLU A 115 16.77 -8.28 6.39
CA GLU A 115 17.42 -9.61 6.51
C GLU A 115 18.82 -9.62 5.87
N ARG A 116 18.94 -9.02 4.68
CA ARG A 116 20.20 -9.00 3.90
C ARG A 116 21.10 -7.80 4.22
N ARG A 117 20.70 -6.92 5.14
CA ARG A 117 21.36 -5.62 5.42
C ARG A 117 21.64 -4.80 4.15
N ALA A 118 20.72 -4.87 3.20
CA ALA A 118 20.85 -4.31 1.86
C ALA A 118 19.72 -3.30 1.59
N ALA A 119 19.86 -2.11 2.15
CA ALA A 119 18.83 -1.06 2.11
C ALA A 119 18.30 -0.72 0.71
N TRP A 120 19.13 -0.88 -0.33
CA TRP A 120 18.74 -0.63 -1.72
C TRP A 120 17.59 -1.53 -2.18
N ILE A 121 17.43 -2.73 -1.61
CA ILE A 121 16.33 -3.65 -1.95
C ILE A 121 14.99 -3.04 -1.55
N GLY A 122 14.91 -2.37 -0.39
CA GLY A 122 13.67 -1.72 0.06
C GLY A 122 13.32 -0.49 -0.77
N TRP A 123 14.32 0.26 -1.22
CA TRP A 123 14.11 1.36 -2.17
C TRP A 123 13.65 0.84 -3.53
N LEU A 124 14.30 -0.20 -4.04
CA LEU A 124 13.95 -0.84 -5.29
C LEU A 124 12.53 -1.43 -5.25
N SER A 125 12.13 -2.07 -4.16
CA SER A 125 10.77 -2.62 -4.04
C SER A 125 9.71 -1.52 -4.08
N CYS A 126 9.92 -0.41 -3.37
CA CYS A 126 9.00 0.74 -3.43
C CYS A 126 8.96 1.34 -4.84
N LEU A 127 10.11 1.48 -5.50
CA LEU A 127 10.20 1.99 -6.86
C LEU A 127 9.48 1.08 -7.86
N VAL A 128 9.69 -0.24 -7.78
CA VAL A 128 9.03 -1.22 -8.65
C VAL A 128 7.52 -1.16 -8.47
N VAL A 129 7.02 -1.12 -7.24
CA VAL A 129 5.57 -0.97 -6.97
C VAL A 129 5.03 0.32 -7.57
N ALA A 130 5.72 1.44 -7.38
CA ALA A 130 5.32 2.73 -7.93
C ALA A 130 5.28 2.71 -9.47
N VAL A 131 6.34 2.21 -10.11
CA VAL A 131 6.43 2.14 -11.58
C VAL A 131 5.36 1.21 -12.15
N VAL A 132 5.19 0.01 -11.58
CA VAL A 132 4.14 -0.93 -12.03
C VAL A 132 2.76 -0.31 -11.90
N SER A 133 2.51 0.42 -10.81
CA SER A 133 1.22 1.08 -10.58
C SER A 133 0.95 2.20 -11.59
N VAL A 134 1.95 3.04 -11.89
CA VAL A 134 1.83 4.13 -12.87
C VAL A 134 1.69 3.58 -14.29
N VAL A 135 2.53 2.62 -14.68
CA VAL A 135 2.47 2.00 -16.01
C VAL A 135 1.16 1.24 -16.19
N GLY A 136 0.71 0.49 -15.17
CA GLY A 136 -0.56 -0.22 -15.20
C GLY A 136 -1.75 0.73 -15.36
N ALA A 137 -1.76 1.85 -14.61
CA ALA A 137 -2.79 2.88 -14.75
C ALA A 137 -2.80 3.50 -16.15
N GLU A 138 -1.63 3.86 -16.69
CA GLU A 138 -1.52 4.43 -18.04
C GLU A 138 -2.02 3.46 -19.12
N LEU A 139 -1.64 2.18 -19.02
CA LEU A 139 -2.10 1.15 -19.96
C LEU A 139 -3.62 0.96 -19.90
N LEU A 140 -4.20 1.04 -18.70
CA LEU A 140 -5.65 0.95 -18.50
C LEU A 140 -6.38 2.15 -19.12
N VAL A 141 -5.84 3.35 -18.95
CA VAL A 141 -6.42 4.57 -19.57
C VAL A 141 -6.34 4.48 -21.10
N ARG A 142 -5.21 4.00 -21.64
CA ARG A 142 -5.03 3.80 -23.09
C ARG A 142 -5.95 2.73 -23.67
N SER A 143 -6.17 1.62 -22.96
CA SER A 143 -7.07 0.57 -23.42
C SER A 143 -8.54 1.00 -23.36
N GLY A 144 -8.93 1.81 -22.37
CA GLY A 144 -10.26 2.40 -22.29
C GLY A 144 -10.53 3.47 -23.35
N THR A 145 -9.53 4.29 -23.69
CA THR A 145 -9.63 5.32 -24.75
C THR A 145 -9.57 4.74 -26.17
N GLY A 146 -8.97 3.55 -26.36
CA GLY A 146 -8.98 2.81 -27.62
C GLY A 146 -10.37 2.32 -28.06
N GLY A 147 -11.35 2.28 -27.14
CA GLY A 147 -12.76 1.98 -27.43
C GLY A 147 -13.62 3.19 -27.83
N LEU A 148 -13.09 4.41 -27.76
CA LEU A 148 -13.78 5.65 -28.14
C LEU A 148 -13.34 6.19 -29.51
N GLY A 149 -12.75 5.33 -30.33
CA GLY A 149 -12.36 5.66 -31.70
C GLY A 149 -13.42 5.36 -32.76
N VAL A 150 -14.68 5.77 -32.59
CA VAL A 150 -15.63 6.24 -33.63
C VAL A 150 -16.84 6.90 -32.96
#